data_AF-Q4JMX6-F1
#
_entry.id   AF-Q4JMX6-F1
#
_cell.length_a   1.000
_cell.length_b   1.000
_cell.length_c   1.000
_cell.angle_alpha   90.00
_cell.angle_beta   90.00
_cell.angle_gamma   90.00
#
_symmetry.space_group_name_H-M   'P 1'
#
loop_
_entity.id
_entity.type
_entity.pdbx_description
1 polymer ?
#
loop_
_entity_poly.entity_id
_entity_poly.type
_entity_poly.pdbx_seq_one_letter_code
_entity_poly.pdbx_strand_id
1 'polypeptide(L)'
;MKYFIPIVILVFSVQSFAEDKARNGPHNKIGHTKKSQEEKENSFIQRLINDDVDFMGSSSNDKPRYSDTGETLSQIEKLADLKDRGIITDEEFNIKKSVLLDKIQ
;
A
#
# COMPACT_ATOMS: atom_id res chain seq x y z
N MET A 1 29.75 20.31 -52.35
CA MET A 1 28.72 21.05 -51.56
C MET A 1 27.26 20.72 -51.92
N LYS A 2 26.96 19.88 -52.93
CA LYS A 2 25.57 19.65 -53.39
C LYS A 2 24.66 18.91 -52.40
N TYR A 3 25.26 18.10 -51.51
CA TYR A 3 24.52 17.31 -50.51
C TYR A 3 24.57 17.90 -49.10
N PHE A 4 25.22 19.05 -48.91
CA PHE A 4 25.34 19.66 -47.59
C PHE A 4 23.99 20.17 -47.06
N ILE A 5 23.23 20.83 -47.94
CA ILE A 5 21.91 21.40 -47.61
C ILE A 5 20.90 20.33 -47.17
N PRO A 6 20.69 19.20 -47.90
CA PRO A 6 19.75 18.18 -47.46
C PRO A 6 20.17 17.48 -46.16
N ILE A 7 21.48 17.34 -45.90
CA ILE A 7 21.99 16.74 -44.66
C ILE A 7 21.66 17.63 -43.44
N VAL A 8 21.81 18.94 -43.56
CA VAL A 8 21.49 19.89 -42.48
C VAL A 8 19.99 19.89 -42.14
N ILE A 9 19.12 19.81 -43.15
CA ILE A 9 17.66 19.74 -42.95
C ILE A 9 17.27 18.44 -42.24
N LEU A 10 17.88 17.31 -42.61
CA LEU A 10 17.60 16.02 -41.99
C LEU A 10 17.99 16.03 -40.51
N VAL A 11 19.16 16.56 -40.15
CA VAL A 11 19.62 16.65 -38.76
C VAL A 11 18.70 17.55 -37.91
N PHE A 12 18.20 18.65 -38.47
CA PHE A 12 17.30 19.57 -37.74
C PHE A 12 15.92 18.96 -37.46
N SER A 13 15.41 18.14 -38.39
CA SER A 13 14.08 17.52 -38.26
C SER A 13 13.96 16.47 -37.14
N VAL A 14 15.07 15.84 -36.72
CA VAL A 14 15.06 14.79 -35.68
C VAL A 14 15.04 15.38 -34.25
N GLN A 15 15.25 16.69 -34.08
CA GLN A 15 15.30 17.30 -32.74
C GLN A 15 13.95 17.69 -32.16
N SER A 16 12.84 17.50 -32.88
CA SER A 16 11.49 17.81 -32.40
C SER A 16 10.83 16.61 -31.71
N PHE A 17 11.38 16.19 -30.57
CA PHE A 17 10.61 15.37 -29.61
C PHE A 17 9.94 16.32 -28.61
N ALA A 18 8.67 16.63 -28.86
CA ALA A 18 7.86 17.28 -27.84
C ALA A 18 7.53 16.23 -26.76
N GLU A 19 8.19 16.33 -25.60
CA GLU A 19 7.80 15.56 -24.43
C GLU A 19 6.48 16.14 -23.92
N ASP A 20 5.36 15.47 -24.22
CA ASP A 20 4.03 15.83 -23.70
C ASP A 20 3.99 15.55 -22.20
N LYS A 21 4.62 16.43 -21.42
CA LYS A 21 4.42 16.49 -19.99
C LYS A 21 3.05 17.11 -19.76
N ALA A 22 2.05 16.25 -19.63
CA ALA A 22 0.74 16.61 -19.12
C ALA A 22 0.92 17.48 -17.88
N ARG A 23 0.65 18.79 -18.00
CA ARG A 23 0.74 19.72 -16.88
C ARG A 23 -0.28 19.28 -15.83
N ASN A 24 0.18 19.05 -14.61
CA ASN A 24 -0.70 18.65 -13.52
C ASN A 24 -1.60 19.83 -13.16
N GLY A 25 -2.77 19.89 -13.80
CA GLY A 25 -3.88 20.72 -13.33
C GLY A 25 -4.37 20.22 -11.96
N PRO A 26 -5.18 21.01 -11.24
CA PRO A 26 -5.70 20.64 -9.91
C PRO A 26 -6.40 19.27 -9.84
N HIS A 27 -6.83 18.74 -10.99
CA HIS A 27 -7.48 17.44 -11.14
C HIS A 27 -6.57 16.34 -11.74
N ASN A 28 -5.27 16.57 -11.94
CA ASN A 28 -4.37 15.56 -12.49
C ASN A 28 -3.92 14.54 -11.42
N LYS A 29 -4.50 13.34 -11.45
CA LYS A 29 -4.17 12.20 -10.58
C LYS A 29 -2.90 11.44 -11.01
N ILE A 30 -1.94 12.10 -11.68
CA ILE A 30 -0.68 11.46 -12.13
C ILE A 30 0.16 10.88 -10.98
N GLY A 31 -0.09 11.30 -9.73
CA GLY A 31 0.53 10.73 -8.53
C GLY A 31 -0.22 9.53 -7.89
N HIS A 32 -1.36 9.12 -8.45
CA HIS A 32 -2.05 7.89 -8.05
C HIS A 32 -1.85 6.82 -9.12
N THR A 33 -0.60 6.57 -9.50
CA THR A 33 -0.26 5.30 -10.13
C THR A 33 -0.64 4.20 -9.14
N LYS A 34 -1.28 3.13 -9.63
CA LYS A 34 -1.60 1.95 -8.83
C LYS A 34 -0.30 1.48 -8.19
N LYS A 35 -0.11 1.75 -6.90
CA LYS A 35 1.08 1.32 -6.17
C LYS A 35 1.22 -0.18 -6.39
N SER A 36 2.39 -0.61 -6.85
CA SER A 36 2.74 -2.04 -6.93
C SER A 36 2.43 -2.68 -5.58
N GLN A 37 1.96 -3.94 -5.58
CA GLN A 37 1.65 -4.69 -4.35
C GLN A 37 2.78 -4.59 -3.31
N GLU A 38 4.03 -4.60 -3.79
CA GLU A 38 5.26 -4.48 -3.00
C GLU A 38 5.44 -3.11 -2.30
N GLU A 39 4.95 -2.02 -2.90
CA GLU A 39 4.98 -0.68 -2.29
C GLU A 39 3.87 -0.49 -1.25
N LYS A 40 2.76 -1.22 -1.41
CA LYS A 40 1.67 -1.23 -0.42
C LYS A 40 2.15 -1.91 0.87
N GLU A 41 2.83 -3.05 0.73
CA GLU A 41 3.46 -3.79 1.82
C GLU A 41 4.51 -2.99 2.58
N ASN A 42 5.26 -2.12 1.89
CA ASN A 42 6.22 -1.21 2.49
C ASN A 42 5.62 0.11 3.00
N SER A 43 4.29 0.27 2.96
CA SER A 43 3.67 1.48 3.48
C SER A 43 3.85 1.57 4.99
N PHE A 44 4.08 2.78 5.49
CA PHE A 44 4.26 3.07 6.92
C PHE A 44 3.14 2.46 7.79
N ILE A 45 1.89 2.48 7.31
CA ILE A 45 0.74 1.89 8.00
C ILE A 45 0.81 0.36 8.02
N GLN A 46 1.29 -0.26 6.94
CA GLN A 46 1.41 -1.71 6.85
C GLN A 46 2.55 -2.24 7.71
N ARG A 47 3.66 -1.49 7.83
CA ARG A 47 4.71 -1.75 8.83
C ARG A 47 4.20 -1.56 10.25
N LEU A 48 3.44 -0.49 10.53
CA LEU A 48 2.85 -0.28 11.86
C LEU A 48 1.92 -1.42 12.29
N ILE A 49 1.13 -1.97 11.37
CA ILE A 49 0.18 -3.06 11.67
C ILE A 49 0.88 -4.42 11.71
N ASN A 50 1.93 -4.63 10.92
CA ASN A 50 2.60 -5.92 10.79
C ASN A 50 3.77 -6.09 11.77
N ASP A 51 4.54 -5.03 12.05
CA ASP A 51 5.74 -5.10 12.89
C ASP A 51 5.45 -4.85 14.38
N ASP A 52 4.46 -4.02 14.77
CA ASP A 52 4.39 -3.55 16.16
C ASP A 52 2.97 -3.50 16.75
N VAL A 53 2.45 -4.68 17.10
CA VAL A 53 1.62 -4.83 18.31
C VAL A 53 2.45 -4.65 19.60
N ASP A 54 3.74 -4.27 19.48
CA ASP A 54 4.64 -3.91 20.58
C ASP A 54 4.60 -2.40 20.94
N PHE A 55 3.88 -1.56 20.19
CA PHE A 55 3.71 -0.13 20.51
C PHE A 55 2.80 0.13 21.74
N MET A 56 2.03 -0.87 22.18
CA MET A 56 1.23 -0.83 23.43
C MET A 56 1.90 -1.64 24.54
N GLY A 57 3.17 -1.36 24.85
CA GLY A 57 3.75 -1.63 26.17
C GLY A 57 3.86 -3.10 26.60
N SER A 58 4.39 -3.98 25.75
CA SER A 58 4.73 -5.33 26.19
C SER A 58 6.12 -5.33 26.84
N SER A 59 6.10 -5.24 28.17
CA SER A 59 7.23 -5.60 29.01
C SER A 59 7.56 -7.07 28.75
N SER A 60 8.81 -7.31 28.32
CA SER A 60 9.52 -8.59 28.30
C SER A 60 8.84 -9.69 29.11
N ASN A 61 8.32 -10.71 28.43
CA ASN A 61 8.41 -12.09 28.87
C ASN A 61 7.98 -12.99 27.71
N ASP A 62 8.90 -13.85 27.30
CA ASP A 62 8.65 -15.06 26.54
C ASP A 62 7.36 -15.72 27.04
N LYS A 63 6.27 -15.61 26.28
CA LYS A 63 5.09 -16.44 26.50
C LYS A 63 4.97 -17.40 25.32
N PRO A 64 4.91 -18.71 25.61
CA PRO A 64 4.78 -19.72 24.57
C PRO A 64 3.48 -19.48 23.83
N ARG A 65 3.53 -19.75 22.53
CA ARG A 65 2.45 -19.75 21.55
C ARG A 65 1.36 -20.76 21.96
N TYR A 66 0.63 -20.46 23.04
CA TYR A 66 -0.53 -21.21 23.48
C TYR A 66 -1.76 -20.51 22.93
N SER A 67 -2.53 -21.25 22.14
CA SER A 67 -3.82 -20.85 21.60
C SER A 67 -4.78 -20.56 22.74
N ASP A 68 -4.83 -19.31 23.18
CA ASP A 68 -5.92 -18.85 24.05
C ASP A 68 -7.05 -18.37 23.15
N THR A 69 -8.04 -19.23 22.94
CA THR A 69 -9.29 -18.94 22.24
C THR A 69 -9.97 -17.67 22.79
N GLY A 70 -9.78 -17.32 24.07
CA GLY A 70 -10.29 -16.09 24.65
C GLY A 70 -9.65 -14.83 24.06
N GLU A 71 -8.36 -14.88 23.77
CA GLU A 71 -7.61 -13.76 23.18
C GLU A 71 -8.05 -13.52 21.72
N THR A 72 -8.27 -14.59 20.96
CA THR A 72 -8.75 -14.49 19.56
C THR A 72 -10.15 -13.89 19.45
N LEU A 73 -11.08 -14.22 20.36
CA LEU A 73 -12.41 -13.61 20.41
C LEU A 73 -12.36 -12.12 20.76
N SER A 74 -11.49 -11.73 21.71
CA SER A 74 -11.28 -10.32 22.05
C SER A 74 -10.67 -9.53 20.89
N GLN A 75 -9.79 -10.14 20.10
CA GLN A 75 -9.26 -9.53 18.88
C GLN A 75 -10.34 -9.33 17.81
N ILE A 76 -11.28 -10.27 17.66
CA ILE A 76 -12.42 -10.14 16.74
C ILE A 76 -13.35 -9.00 17.19
N GLU A 77 -13.61 -8.87 18.49
CA GLU A 77 -14.41 -7.77 19.05
C GLU A 77 -13.76 -6.40 18.77
N LYS A 78 -12.45 -6.27 19.03
CA LYS A 78 -11.71 -5.03 18.72
C LYS A 78 -11.71 -4.71 17.23
N LEU A 79 -11.65 -5.72 16.35
CA LEU A 79 -11.77 -5.51 14.91
C LEU A 79 -13.17 -5.01 14.51
N ALA A 80 -14.23 -5.46 15.19
CA ALA A 80 -15.59 -4.96 14.95
C ALA A 80 -15.71 -3.49 15.35
N ASP A 81 -15.15 -3.12 16.51
CA ASP A 81 -15.08 -1.72 16.96
C ASP A 81 -14.35 -0.81 15.95
N LEU A 82 -13.26 -1.29 15.36
CA LEU A 82 -12.50 -0.54 14.35
C LEU A 82 -13.27 -0.39 13.04
N LYS A 83 -14.07 -1.39 12.67
CA LYS A 83 -14.97 -1.34 11.51
C LYS A 83 -16.07 -0.31 11.75
N ASP A 84 -16.71 -0.35 12.91
CA ASP A 84 -17.81 0.56 13.25
C ASP A 84 -17.35 2.02 13.36
N ARG A 85 -16.08 2.24 13.72
CA ARG A 85 -15.42 3.55 13.70
C ARG A 85 -14.98 4.00 12.29
N GLY A 86 -15.16 3.16 11.26
CA GLY A 86 -14.76 3.44 9.88
C GLY A 86 -13.25 3.47 9.65
N ILE A 87 -12.46 2.88 10.54
CA ILE A 87 -11.00 2.84 10.45
C ILE A 87 -10.55 1.74 9.47
N ILE A 88 -11.30 0.64 9.41
CA ILE A 88 -11.10 -0.47 8.46
C ILE A 88 -12.36 -0.68 7.62
N THR A 89 -12.17 -1.23 6.42
CA THR A 89 -13.29 -1.56 5.53
C THR A 89 -13.94 -2.90 5.88
N ASP A 90 -15.18 -3.10 5.44
CA ASP A 90 -15.90 -4.38 5.63
C ASP A 90 -15.15 -5.57 5.02
N GLU A 91 -14.44 -5.34 3.92
CA GLU A 91 -13.63 -6.35 3.22
C GLU A 91 -12.44 -6.79 4.09
N GLU A 92 -11.70 -5.82 4.64
CA GLU A 92 -10.56 -6.06 5.51
C GLU A 92 -10.96 -6.74 6.83
N PHE A 93 -12.12 -6.36 7.38
CA PHE A 93 -12.70 -7.02 8.55
C PHE A 93 -13.00 -8.50 8.28
N ASN A 94 -13.67 -8.80 7.17
CA ASN A 94 -14.06 -10.19 6.85
C ASN A 94 -12.85 -11.11 6.62
N ILE A 95 -11.81 -10.62 5.95
CA ILE A 95 -10.57 -11.37 5.72
C ILE A 95 -9.88 -11.69 7.05
N LYS A 96 -9.75 -10.70 7.95
CA LYS A 96 -9.10 -10.92 9.25
C LYS A 96 -9.95 -11.77 10.19
N LYS A 97 -11.27 -11.63 10.15
CA LYS A 97 -12.21 -12.46 10.91
C LYS A 97 -12.09 -13.93 10.51
N SER A 98 -12.02 -14.25 9.22
CA SER A 98 -11.87 -15.66 8.79
C SER A 98 -10.54 -16.25 9.25
N VAL A 99 -9.44 -15.50 9.15
CA VAL A 99 -8.11 -15.94 9.61
C VAL A 99 -8.06 -16.14 11.13
N LEU A 100 -8.75 -15.30 11.90
CA LEU A 100 -8.81 -15.44 13.36
C LEU A 100 -9.70 -16.60 13.81
N LEU A 101 -10.81 -16.85 13.10
CA LEU A 101 -11.67 -18.02 13.36
C LEU A 101 -10.98 -19.34 13.01
N ASP A 102 -10.19 -19.38 11.93
CA ASP A 102 -9.43 -20.56 11.51
C ASP A 102 -8.35 -20.97 12.54
N LYS A 103 -7.85 -20.02 13.34
CA LYS A 103 -6.90 -20.30 14.44
C LYS A 103 -7.52 -20.96 15.67
N ILE A 104 -8.85 -20.91 15.78
CA ILE A 104 -9.62 -21.51 16.88
C ILE A 104 -10.01 -22.97 16.54
N GLN A 105 -10.04 -23.30 15.25
CA GLN A 105 -10.54 -24.56 14.71
C GLN A 105 -9.42 -25.60 14.55
#